data_AF-A0A5Q4ZEH0-F1
#
_entry.id   AF-A0A5Q4ZEH0-F1
#
_cell.length_a   1.000
_cell.length_b   1.000
_cell.length_c   1.000
_cell.angle_alpha   90.00
_cell.angle_beta   90.00
_cell.angle_gamma   90.00
#
_symmetry.space_group_name_H-M   'P 1'
#
loop_
_entity.id
_entity.type
_entity.pdbx_description
1 polymer ?
#
loop_
_entity_poly.entity_id
_entity_poly.type
_entity_poly.pdbx_seq_one_letter_code
_entity_poly.pdbx_strand_id
1 'polypeptide(L)'
;MTEGPPPLTPGDCDLRDFAFMPLDVVRLRDSDIAALSTGEEFRCAVLLWCASWHQVPAASLPDDDRVLSQLAGYGRVVTEWKKVRDGALRGWIKCGDGRLYHPVVAEKANESWRAKHRHIYGKLEDRIRKQNKRRVEIGLVPLEIPDLDTWIAMGFPLEPDLFPPECTPSNGGRPGQRQGNPRENALKGQGQGQGYVNPSGSGDSTASACASARGSPPAAAAFIEMLEQAGIDAKADDPLIARWVDAGVSREHVLAAITEARQRRAKKNSAQPINVGFVDAILADAIAARGATSSVAVAPSAEWHRTWSGIVGRGRELGAEQQDGEPDAEFKLRVFNAAGDGPWWAAHFPAMGRNGPVPIAALVGKTGSDGGRTA
;
A
#
# COMPACT_ATOMS: atom_id res chain seq x y z
N MET A 1 -13.84 4.36 39.83
CA MET A 1 -12.85 3.81 38.89
C MET A 1 -13.66 3.21 37.76
N THR A 2 -13.80 3.89 36.63
CA THR A 2 -14.66 3.42 35.54
C THR A 2 -14.01 2.20 34.90
N GLU A 3 -14.54 1.05 35.26
CA GLU A 3 -14.13 -0.28 34.81
C GLU A 3 -14.57 -0.47 33.35
N GLY A 4 -13.74 -0.01 32.41
CA GLY A 4 -13.90 -0.32 30.99
C GLY A 4 -13.44 -1.75 30.68
N PRO A 5 -13.79 -2.30 29.50
CA PRO A 5 -13.28 -3.59 29.07
C PRO A 5 -11.74 -3.59 29.01
N PRO A 6 -11.09 -4.77 29.10
CA PRO A 6 -9.66 -4.86 28.91
C PRO A 6 -9.25 -4.36 27.51
N PRO A 7 -8.03 -3.81 27.34
CA PRO A 7 -7.50 -3.42 26.04
C PRO A 7 -7.64 -4.54 24.99
N LEU A 8 -7.98 -4.17 23.75
CA LEU A 8 -8.23 -5.14 22.68
C LEU A 8 -6.96 -5.67 22.01
N THR A 9 -5.81 -5.02 22.23
CA THR A 9 -4.49 -5.49 21.82
C THR A 9 -3.51 -5.43 23.00
N PRO A 10 -2.46 -6.27 23.01
CA PRO A 10 -1.42 -6.22 24.03
C PRO A 10 -0.79 -4.82 24.18
N GLY A 11 -0.40 -4.45 25.40
CA GLY A 11 0.18 -3.15 25.72
C GLY A 11 1.46 -2.81 24.94
N ASP A 12 2.16 -3.85 24.48
CA ASP A 12 3.42 -3.81 23.73
C ASP A 12 3.23 -4.07 22.23
N CYS A 13 2.00 -4.15 21.74
CA CYS A 13 1.70 -4.38 20.33
C CYS A 13 2.21 -3.21 19.47
N ASP A 14 3.39 -3.39 18.85
CA ASP A 14 4.07 -2.39 18.02
C ASP A 14 4.17 -2.86 16.56
N LEU A 15 3.38 -2.20 15.70
CA LEU A 15 3.30 -2.45 14.26
C LEU A 15 3.81 -1.26 13.44
N ARG A 16 4.60 -0.34 14.02
CA ARG A 16 5.14 0.83 13.29
C ARG A 16 6.10 0.45 12.15
N ASP A 17 6.65 -0.77 12.18
CA ASP A 17 7.43 -1.36 11.08
C ASP A 17 6.56 -1.92 9.93
N PHE A 18 5.24 -1.99 10.11
CA PHE A 18 4.27 -2.45 9.11
C PHE A 18 3.70 -1.24 8.37
N ALA A 19 4.28 -0.91 7.21
CA ALA A 19 3.85 0.21 6.39
C ALA A 19 2.40 0.07 5.87
N PHE A 20 1.91 -1.16 5.74
CA PHE A 20 0.58 -1.47 5.23
C PHE A 20 -0.35 -1.93 6.35
N MET A 21 -1.53 -1.31 6.43
CA MET A 21 -2.64 -1.77 7.27
C MET A 21 -3.59 -2.63 6.42
N PRO A 22 -3.89 -3.87 6.83
CA PRO A 22 -4.89 -4.67 6.16
C PRO A 22 -6.29 -4.06 6.28
N LEU A 23 -7.00 -4.01 5.15
CA LEU A 23 -8.36 -3.48 5.10
C LEU A 23 -9.28 -4.50 4.41
N ASP A 24 -10.27 -5.00 5.14
CA ASP A 24 -11.32 -5.82 4.57
C ASP A 24 -12.30 -4.91 3.82
N VAL A 25 -12.19 -4.92 2.49
CA VAL A 25 -12.94 -4.03 1.60
C VAL A 25 -14.43 -4.30 1.67
N VAL A 26 -14.85 -5.57 1.76
CA VAL A 26 -16.27 -5.94 1.81
C VAL A 26 -16.85 -5.53 3.16
N ARG A 27 -16.15 -5.87 4.25
CA ARG A 27 -16.58 -5.49 5.60
C ARG A 27 -16.64 -3.99 5.78
N LEU A 28 -15.74 -3.22 5.17
CA LEU A 28 -15.79 -1.76 5.17
C LEU A 28 -16.99 -1.25 4.35
N ARG A 29 -17.08 -1.64 3.08
CA ARG A 29 -18.10 -1.13 2.15
C ARG A 29 -19.51 -1.39 2.65
N ASP A 30 -19.75 -2.57 3.23
CA ASP A 30 -21.07 -3.04 3.65
C ASP A 30 -21.37 -2.72 5.13
N SER A 31 -20.52 -1.91 5.79
CA SER A 31 -20.71 -1.54 7.20
C SER A 31 -21.64 -0.35 7.43
N ASP A 32 -22.17 -0.27 8.64
CA ASP A 32 -22.98 0.87 9.12
C ASP A 32 -22.27 2.21 9.00
N ILE A 33 -20.94 2.27 9.08
CA ILE A 33 -20.20 3.53 8.94
C ILE A 33 -20.18 4.03 7.50
N ALA A 34 -20.24 3.13 6.50
CA ALA A 34 -20.38 3.52 5.10
C ALA A 34 -21.83 3.93 4.76
N ALA A 35 -22.82 3.34 5.45
CA ALA A 35 -24.24 3.58 5.20
C ALA A 35 -24.82 4.80 5.96
N LEU A 36 -24.38 5.04 7.19
CA LEU A 36 -25.03 5.99 8.11
C LEU A 36 -24.25 7.29 8.32
N SER A 37 -22.95 7.30 8.04
CA SER A 37 -22.11 8.47 8.28
C SER A 37 -22.10 9.42 7.08
N THR A 38 -21.91 10.71 7.36
CA THR A 38 -21.61 11.70 6.34
C THR A 38 -20.24 11.43 5.70
N GLY A 39 -20.00 11.99 4.51
CA GLY A 39 -18.70 11.82 3.81
C GLY A 39 -17.50 12.28 4.65
N GLU A 40 -17.66 13.35 5.43
CA GLU A 40 -16.59 13.84 6.32
C GLU A 40 -16.37 12.91 7.53
N GLU A 41 -17.44 12.41 8.15
CA GLU A 41 -17.33 11.42 9.23
C GLU A 41 -16.65 10.15 8.75
N PHE A 42 -17.01 9.64 7.57
CA PHE A 42 -16.39 8.46 6.96
C PHE A 42 -14.90 8.70 6.65
N ARG A 43 -14.56 9.83 6.03
CA ARG A 43 -13.16 10.21 5.78
C ARG A 43 -12.35 10.24 7.07
N CYS A 44 -12.91 10.85 8.12
CA CYS A 44 -12.25 10.93 9.43
C CYS A 44 -12.07 9.55 10.07
N ALA A 45 -13.09 8.69 10.02
CA ALA A 45 -12.99 7.33 10.55
C ALA A 45 -11.85 6.54 9.91
N VAL A 46 -11.73 6.58 8.58
CA VAL A 46 -10.64 5.91 7.84
C VAL A 46 -9.28 6.46 8.25
N LEU A 47 -9.13 7.79 8.39
CA LEU A 47 -7.88 8.38 8.87
C LEU A 47 -7.52 7.94 10.30
N LEU A 48 -8.52 7.85 11.18
CA LEU A 48 -8.34 7.40 12.55
C LEU A 48 -7.96 5.92 12.64
N TRP A 49 -8.53 5.05 11.80
CA TRP A 49 -8.08 3.66 11.68
C TRP A 49 -6.61 3.59 11.26
N CYS A 50 -6.24 4.30 10.19
CA CYS A 50 -4.85 4.37 9.72
C CYS A 50 -3.90 4.90 10.80
N ALA A 51 -4.29 5.95 11.51
CA ALA A 51 -3.49 6.52 12.60
C ALA A 51 -3.31 5.54 13.75
N SER A 52 -4.35 4.80 14.12
CA SER A 52 -4.33 3.82 15.21
C SER A 52 -3.44 2.62 14.93
N TRP A 53 -3.24 2.27 13.66
CA TRP A 53 -2.37 1.16 13.25
C TRP A 53 -0.92 1.33 13.73
N HIS A 54 -0.44 2.57 13.75
CA HIS A 54 0.92 2.92 14.18
C HIS A 54 1.02 3.47 15.61
N GLN A 55 -0.07 3.42 16.38
CA GLN A 55 -0.01 3.68 17.81
C GLN A 55 0.62 2.49 18.56
N VAL A 56 1.04 2.74 19.80
CA VAL A 56 1.42 1.68 20.74
C VAL A 56 0.54 1.87 21.98
N PRO A 57 -0.41 0.96 22.25
CA PRO A 57 -0.72 -0.27 21.50
C PRO A 57 -1.31 -0.02 20.10
N ALA A 58 -1.03 -0.88 19.13
CA ALA A 58 -1.66 -0.80 17.81
C ALA A 58 -3.18 -0.99 17.89
N ALA A 59 -3.92 -0.38 16.96
CA ALA A 59 -5.39 -0.29 16.92
C ALA A 59 -6.03 0.56 18.04
N SER A 60 -5.22 1.32 18.78
CA SER A 60 -5.68 2.22 19.83
C SER A 60 -5.51 3.69 19.45
N LEU A 61 -6.24 4.58 20.10
CA LEU A 61 -6.09 6.04 20.02
C LEU A 61 -6.16 6.67 21.42
N PRO A 62 -5.46 7.78 21.66
CA PRO A 62 -5.70 8.60 22.85
C PRO A 62 -7.12 9.18 22.85
N ASP A 63 -7.80 9.15 24.00
CA ASP A 63 -9.11 9.82 24.18
C ASP A 63 -8.93 11.31 24.52
N ASP A 64 -8.30 12.06 23.60
CA ASP A 64 -8.08 13.50 23.71
C ASP A 64 -8.48 14.18 22.39
N ASP A 65 -9.47 15.07 22.44
CA ASP A 65 -10.02 15.74 21.25
C ASP A 65 -8.99 16.59 20.49
N ARG A 66 -7.93 17.08 21.13
CA ARG A 66 -6.87 17.85 20.46
C ARG A 66 -6.04 16.91 19.59
N VAL A 67 -5.70 15.75 20.13
CA VAL A 67 -4.95 14.71 19.40
C VAL A 67 -5.82 14.12 18.29
N LEU A 68 -7.07 13.76 18.61
CA LEU A 68 -8.01 13.20 17.64
C LEU A 68 -8.32 14.17 16.50
N SER A 69 -8.50 15.46 16.79
CA SER A 69 -8.64 16.53 15.77
C SER A 69 -7.44 16.56 14.81
N GLN A 70 -6.22 16.43 15.34
CA GLN A 70 -5.02 16.38 14.52
C GLN A 70 -4.99 15.12 13.63
N LEU A 71 -5.29 13.95 14.20
CA LEU A 71 -5.26 12.67 13.47
C LEU A 71 -6.38 12.57 12.41
N ALA A 72 -7.54 13.18 12.65
CA ALA A 72 -8.66 13.25 11.71
C ALA A 72 -8.47 14.28 10.57
N GLY A 73 -7.39 15.07 10.62
CA GLY A 73 -7.05 16.07 9.59
C GLY A 73 -7.60 17.48 9.83
N TYR A 74 -8.20 17.75 10.99
CA TYR A 74 -8.64 19.10 11.39
C TYR A 74 -7.53 19.94 12.04
N GLY A 75 -6.39 19.32 12.36
CA GLY A 75 -5.27 20.00 13.00
C GLY A 75 -5.70 20.59 14.35
N ARG A 76 -5.53 21.91 14.51
CA ARG A 76 -5.86 22.63 15.76
C ARG A 76 -7.34 23.04 15.86
N VAL A 77 -8.16 22.79 14.83
CA VAL A 77 -9.55 23.26 14.77
C VAL A 77 -10.50 22.27 15.46
N VAL A 78 -10.34 22.12 16.77
CA VAL A 78 -11.08 21.13 17.59
C VAL A 78 -12.60 21.32 17.53
N THR A 79 -13.07 22.56 17.36
CA THR A 79 -14.50 22.87 17.27
C THR A 79 -15.17 22.22 16.06
N GLU A 80 -14.50 22.16 14.91
CA GLU A 80 -15.03 21.50 13.71
C GLU A 80 -14.93 19.99 13.82
N TRP A 81 -13.83 19.47 14.38
CA TRP A 81 -13.69 18.05 14.71
C TRP A 81 -14.87 17.55 15.56
N LYS A 82 -15.26 18.30 16.59
CA LYS A 82 -16.36 17.93 17.49
C LYS A 82 -17.70 17.74 16.79
N LYS A 83 -17.93 18.37 15.63
CA LYS A 83 -19.18 18.20 14.87
C LYS A 83 -19.28 16.83 14.19
N VAL A 84 -18.15 16.21 13.85
CA VAL A 84 -18.07 14.91 13.17
C VAL A 84 -17.54 13.79 14.06
N ARG A 85 -17.15 14.11 15.29
CA ARG A 85 -16.50 13.21 16.24
C ARG A 85 -17.29 11.92 16.45
N ASP A 86 -18.59 12.03 16.68
CA ASP A 86 -19.43 10.88 17.06
C ASP A 86 -19.59 9.89 15.89
N GLY A 87 -19.73 10.39 14.65
CA GLY A 87 -19.74 9.54 13.46
C GLY A 87 -18.37 8.95 13.13
N ALA A 88 -17.29 9.74 13.30
CA ALA A 88 -15.92 9.29 13.05
C ALA A 88 -15.42 8.25 14.07
N LEU A 89 -15.90 8.35 15.32
CA LEU A 89 -15.60 7.41 16.40
C LEU A 89 -16.68 6.32 16.58
N ARG A 90 -17.55 6.13 15.59
CA ARG A 90 -18.51 5.02 15.59
C ARG A 90 -17.76 3.68 15.71
N GLY A 91 -18.18 2.85 16.66
CA GLY A 91 -17.60 1.52 16.89
C GLY A 91 -16.32 1.51 17.72
N TRP A 92 -15.80 2.68 18.14
CA TRP A 92 -14.68 2.74 19.07
C TRP A 92 -15.11 2.47 20.50
N ILE A 93 -14.27 1.74 21.24
CA ILE A 93 -14.53 1.32 22.62
C ILE A 93 -13.46 1.91 23.52
N LYS A 94 -13.87 2.68 24.53
CA LYS A 94 -12.96 3.14 25.58
C LYS A 94 -12.62 1.98 26.52
N CYS A 95 -11.36 1.58 26.58
CA CYS A 95 -10.89 0.47 27.41
C CYS A 95 -10.35 0.95 28.76
N GLY A 96 -10.06 0.01 29.67
CA GLY A 96 -9.62 0.28 31.03
C GLY A 96 -8.27 1.01 31.15
N ASP A 97 -7.47 1.04 30.08
CA ASP A 97 -6.23 1.81 29.97
C ASP A 97 -6.45 3.29 29.57
N GLY A 98 -7.71 3.70 29.39
CA GLY A 98 -8.11 5.05 29.02
C GLY A 98 -7.99 5.35 27.52
N ARG A 99 -7.67 4.37 26.68
CA ARG A 99 -7.56 4.54 25.22
C ARG A 99 -8.81 4.05 24.51
N LEU A 100 -9.02 4.57 23.30
CA LEU A 100 -10.08 4.14 22.40
C LEU A 100 -9.55 3.04 21.49
N TYR A 101 -10.26 1.92 21.38
CA TYR A 101 -9.90 0.80 20.51
C TYR A 101 -10.99 0.54 19.47
N HIS A 102 -10.57 0.21 18.25
CA HIS A 102 -11.50 -0.22 17.22
C HIS A 102 -11.45 -1.75 17.05
N PRO A 103 -12.54 -2.50 17.33
CA PRO A 103 -12.53 -3.97 17.33
C PRO A 103 -12.00 -4.60 16.04
N VAL A 104 -12.38 -4.04 14.89
CA VAL A 104 -11.95 -4.56 13.58
C VAL A 104 -10.47 -4.32 13.33
N VAL A 105 -9.94 -3.15 13.74
CA VAL A 105 -8.51 -2.87 13.56
C VAL A 105 -7.69 -3.68 14.57
N ALA A 106 -8.21 -3.87 15.78
CA ALA A 106 -7.58 -4.68 16.83
C ALA A 106 -7.47 -6.16 16.43
N GLU A 107 -8.49 -6.71 15.77
CA GLU A 107 -8.44 -8.05 15.18
C GLU A 107 -7.24 -8.19 14.22
N LYS A 108 -7.13 -7.27 13.25
CA LYS A 108 -6.05 -7.26 12.24
C LYS A 108 -4.68 -6.98 12.85
N ALA A 109 -4.63 -6.15 13.89
CA ALA A 109 -3.40 -5.86 14.63
C ALA A 109 -2.92 -7.09 15.41
N ASN A 110 -3.81 -7.81 16.09
CA ASN A 110 -3.46 -9.05 16.79
C ASN A 110 -2.99 -10.15 15.84
N GLU A 111 -3.63 -10.30 14.68
CA GLU A 111 -3.18 -11.22 13.62
C GLU A 111 -1.75 -10.89 13.16
N SER A 112 -1.49 -9.62 12.86
CA SER A 112 -0.17 -9.14 12.40
C SER A 112 0.90 -9.27 13.49
N TRP A 113 0.53 -9.00 14.74
CA TRP A 113 1.40 -9.15 15.90
C TRP A 113 1.80 -10.62 16.13
N ARG A 114 0.83 -11.54 16.07
CA ARG A 114 1.10 -12.98 16.13
C ARG A 114 1.95 -13.46 14.96
N ALA A 115 1.71 -12.97 13.75
CA ALA A 115 2.52 -13.30 12.58
C ALA A 115 3.97 -12.83 12.74
N LYS A 116 4.18 -11.61 13.27
CA LYS A 116 5.50 -11.07 13.61
C LYS A 116 6.24 -11.98 14.60
N HIS A 117 5.58 -12.42 15.66
CA HIS A 117 6.16 -13.33 16.65
C HIS A 117 6.48 -14.70 16.06
N ARG A 118 5.58 -15.28 15.26
CA ARG A 118 5.82 -16.55 14.58
C ARG A 118 7.04 -16.50 13.67
N HIS A 119 7.23 -15.39 12.96
CA HIS A 119 8.40 -15.20 12.10
C HIS A 119 9.71 -15.13 12.89
N ILE A 120 9.71 -14.39 14.01
CA ILE A 120 10.88 -14.29 14.89
C ILE A 120 11.20 -15.66 15.50
N TYR A 121 10.18 -16.36 15.99
CA TYR A 121 10.29 -17.69 16.58
C TYR A 121 10.80 -18.73 15.56
N GLY A 122 10.28 -18.75 14.33
CA GLY A 122 10.79 -19.67 13.29
C GLY A 122 12.27 -19.45 12.95
N LYS A 123 12.77 -18.20 13.01
CA LYS A 123 14.20 -17.91 12.88
C LYS A 123 15.02 -18.42 14.07
N LEU A 124 14.47 -18.38 15.28
CA LEU A 124 15.08 -18.98 16.46
C LEU A 124 15.15 -20.50 16.29
N GLU A 125 14.05 -21.16 15.91
CA GLU A 125 14.02 -22.61 15.65
C GLU A 125 15.07 -23.04 14.62
N ASP A 126 15.17 -22.32 13.51
CA ASP A 126 16.17 -22.62 12.48
C ASP A 126 17.61 -22.48 12.97
N ARG A 127 17.86 -21.50 13.83
CA ARG A 127 19.19 -21.28 14.40
C ARG A 127 19.56 -22.38 15.38
N ILE A 128 18.65 -22.70 16.29
CA ILE A 128 18.85 -23.76 17.28
C ILE A 128 18.92 -25.13 16.61
N ARG A 129 18.14 -25.40 15.56
CA ARG A 129 18.28 -26.61 14.73
C ARG A 129 19.69 -26.76 14.17
N LYS A 130 20.25 -25.68 13.60
CA LYS A 130 21.64 -25.67 13.09
C LYS A 130 22.66 -25.84 14.23
N GLN A 131 22.41 -25.26 15.40
CA GLN A 131 23.27 -25.41 16.57
C GLN A 131 23.20 -26.83 17.14
N ASN A 132 22.02 -27.43 17.25
CA ASN A 132 21.81 -28.79 17.73
C ASN A 132 22.48 -29.82 16.83
N LYS A 133 22.45 -29.64 15.51
CA LYS A 133 23.25 -30.47 14.60
C LYS A 133 24.74 -30.47 14.99
N ARG A 134 25.31 -29.28 15.21
CA ARG A 134 26.71 -29.14 15.66
C ARG A 134 26.93 -29.72 17.05
N ARG A 135 26.00 -29.52 17.99
CA ARG A 135 26.09 -30.04 19.37
C ARG A 135 26.10 -31.56 19.40
N VAL A 136 25.23 -32.21 18.63
CA VAL A 136 25.20 -33.67 18.50
C VAL A 136 26.49 -34.20 17.88
N GLU A 137 27.04 -33.53 16.86
CA GLU A 137 28.33 -33.89 16.24
C GLU A 137 29.50 -33.86 17.25
N ILE A 138 29.45 -32.96 18.24
CA ILE A 138 30.46 -32.86 19.32
C ILE A 138 30.04 -33.58 20.62
N GLY A 139 28.98 -34.38 20.59
CA GLY A 139 28.52 -35.19 21.73
C GLY A 139 27.82 -34.41 22.86
N LEU A 140 27.39 -33.17 22.61
CA LEU A 140 26.62 -32.37 23.57
C LEU A 140 25.11 -32.61 23.43
N VAL A 141 24.40 -32.44 24.53
CA VAL A 141 22.93 -32.54 24.59
C VAL A 141 22.29 -31.44 23.73
N PRO A 142 21.30 -31.76 22.87
CA PRO A 142 20.55 -30.77 22.11
C PRO A 142 19.84 -29.77 23.02
N LEU A 143 19.76 -28.51 22.58
CA LEU A 143 19.00 -27.46 23.24
C LEU A 143 17.52 -27.60 22.89
N GLU A 144 16.65 -27.53 23.89
CA GLU A 144 15.20 -27.56 23.73
C GLU A 144 14.66 -26.14 23.71
N ILE A 145 13.83 -25.83 22.72
CA ILE A 145 13.20 -24.52 22.57
C ILE A 145 11.80 -24.63 23.17
N PRO A 146 11.37 -23.70 24.03
CA PRO A 146 9.98 -23.62 24.46
C PRO A 146 9.07 -23.44 23.24
N ASP A 147 7.84 -23.96 23.30
CA ASP A 147 6.85 -23.71 22.24
C ASP A 147 6.53 -22.22 22.07
N LEU A 148 5.89 -21.86 20.96
CA LEU A 148 5.60 -20.46 20.61
C LEU A 148 4.83 -19.72 21.70
N ASP A 149 3.81 -20.33 22.31
CA ASP A 149 2.97 -19.65 23.29
C ASP A 149 3.74 -19.44 24.60
N THR A 150 4.53 -20.43 25.01
CA THR A 150 5.44 -20.31 26.15
C THR A 150 6.52 -19.23 25.91
N TRP A 151 7.10 -19.19 24.71
CA TRP A 151 8.10 -18.18 24.34
C TRP A 151 7.52 -16.75 24.31
N ILE A 152 6.28 -16.59 23.85
CA ILE A 152 5.53 -15.31 23.92
C ILE A 152 5.29 -14.94 25.39
N ALA A 153 4.84 -15.88 26.22
CA ALA A 153 4.57 -15.63 27.65
C ALA A 153 5.83 -15.22 28.44
N MET A 154 7.01 -15.66 28.01
CA MET A 154 8.31 -15.27 28.58
C MET A 154 8.78 -13.87 28.15
N GLY A 155 8.03 -13.17 27.30
CA GLY A 155 8.40 -11.81 26.84
C GLY A 155 9.50 -11.80 25.77
N PHE A 156 9.51 -12.80 24.89
CA PHE A 156 10.42 -12.87 23.74
C PHE A 156 11.92 -12.93 24.11
N PRO A 157 12.33 -13.86 24.99
CA PRO A 157 13.72 -13.98 25.39
C PRO A 157 14.62 -14.20 24.17
N LEU A 158 15.79 -13.54 24.16
CA LEU A 158 16.79 -13.75 23.13
C LEU A 158 17.46 -15.11 23.33
N GLU A 159 18.11 -15.63 22.29
CA GLU A 159 18.85 -16.89 22.35
C GLU A 159 19.84 -16.98 23.54
N PRO A 160 20.64 -15.94 23.88
CA PRO A 160 21.52 -16.02 25.05
C PRO A 160 20.79 -16.09 26.39
N ASP A 161 19.55 -15.57 26.45
CA ASP A 161 18.72 -15.62 27.65
C ASP A 161 18.11 -17.02 27.84
N LEU A 162 17.73 -17.67 26.73
CA LEU A 162 17.26 -19.06 26.71
C LEU A 162 18.40 -20.05 26.96
N PHE A 163 19.57 -19.78 26.39
CA PHE A 163 20.71 -20.67 26.38
C PHE A 163 21.99 -19.91 26.78
N PRO A 164 22.21 -19.70 28.09
CA PRO A 164 23.44 -19.09 28.58
C PRO A 164 24.67 -19.88 28.12
N PRO A 165 25.80 -19.20 27.85
CA PRO A 165 27.02 -19.89 27.45
C PRO A 165 27.44 -20.88 28.53
N GLU A 166 27.63 -22.13 28.14
CA GLU A 166 28.14 -23.16 29.05
C GLU A 166 29.51 -22.72 29.57
N CYS A 167 29.66 -22.61 30.90
CA CYS A 167 30.95 -22.39 31.53
C CYS A 167 31.85 -23.58 31.22
N THR A 168 32.71 -23.45 30.21
CA THR A 168 33.77 -24.43 29.99
C THR A 168 34.72 -24.37 31.19
N PRO A 169 35.07 -25.51 31.82
CA PRO A 169 36.15 -25.53 32.77
C PRO A 169 37.42 -25.06 32.06
N SER A 170 38.00 -23.98 32.57
CA SER A 170 39.24 -23.37 32.09
C SER A 170 40.34 -24.43 31.94
N ASN A 171 40.68 -24.79 30.71
CA ASN A 171 42.00 -25.35 30.41
C ASN A 171 42.89 -24.16 30.03
N GLY A 172 43.85 -23.86 30.90
CA GLY A 172 44.69 -22.66 30.89
C GLY A 172 45.54 -22.47 29.64
N GLY A 173 44.95 -21.93 28.57
CA GLY A 173 45.64 -21.43 27.39
C GLY A 173 45.72 -19.91 27.39
N ARG A 174 46.95 -19.38 27.27
CA ARG A 174 47.34 -17.95 27.29
C ARG A 174 46.46 -17.04 26.40
N PRO A 175 46.32 -15.74 26.75
CA PRO A 175 45.47 -14.81 26.02
C PRO A 175 46.13 -14.41 24.69
N GLY A 176 45.66 -15.02 23.60
CA GLY A 176 45.91 -14.53 22.24
C GLY A 176 44.90 -13.45 21.89
N GLN A 177 45.40 -12.23 21.63
CA GLN A 177 44.65 -11.11 21.04
C GLN A 177 43.74 -11.59 19.90
N ARG A 178 42.42 -11.46 20.07
CA ARG A 178 41.48 -11.46 18.94
C ARG A 178 40.94 -10.05 18.78
N GLN A 179 41.21 -9.52 17.59
CA GLN A 179 40.78 -8.23 17.08
C GLN A 179 39.29 -7.99 17.34
N GLY A 180 38.97 -6.76 17.72
CA GLY A 180 37.60 -6.32 17.97
C GLY A 180 36.72 -6.59 16.77
N ASN A 181 35.58 -7.23 17.03
CA ASN A 181 34.47 -7.27 16.09
C ASN A 181 34.00 -5.83 15.85
N PRO A 182 33.85 -5.37 14.59
CA PRO A 182 33.20 -4.09 14.33
C PRO A 182 31.76 -4.14 14.85
N ARG A 183 31.36 -3.12 15.59
CA ARG A 183 29.95 -2.78 15.74
C ARG A 183 29.49 -2.22 14.41
N GLU A 184 28.67 -2.97 13.67
CA GLU A 184 27.61 -2.44 12.80
C GLU A 184 27.00 -3.55 11.94
N ASN A 185 25.71 -3.79 12.14
CA ASN A 185 24.74 -3.66 11.05
C ASN A 185 23.33 -3.68 11.67
N ALA A 186 22.82 -2.48 11.95
CA ALA A 186 21.39 -2.22 12.01
C ALA A 186 20.83 -2.44 10.59
N LEU A 187 20.62 -3.70 10.22
CA LEU A 187 20.00 -4.06 8.95
C LEU A 187 18.52 -3.74 9.04
N LYS A 188 18.17 -2.59 8.46
CA LYS A 188 16.83 -2.24 7.97
C LYS A 188 16.21 -3.45 7.27
N GLY A 189 15.42 -4.22 8.01
CA GLY A 189 14.45 -5.13 7.42
C GLY A 189 13.27 -4.30 6.96
N GLN A 190 13.21 -4.01 5.66
CA GLN A 190 11.93 -3.64 5.05
C GLN A 190 11.00 -4.82 5.26
N GLY A 191 10.03 -4.68 6.17
CA GLY A 191 8.93 -5.61 6.33
C GLY A 191 8.12 -5.63 5.04
N GLN A 192 8.48 -6.51 4.11
CA GLN A 192 7.59 -6.88 3.03
C GLN A 192 6.49 -7.71 3.66
N GLY A 193 5.37 -7.04 3.96
CA GLY A 193 4.10 -7.69 4.27
C GLY A 193 3.70 -8.54 3.08
N GLN A 194 4.09 -9.81 3.10
CA GLN A 194 3.60 -10.81 2.18
C GLN A 194 2.19 -11.18 2.61
N GLY A 195 1.25 -10.93 1.70
CA GLY A 195 -0.01 -11.63 1.47
C GLY A 195 -0.76 -12.20 2.68
N TYR A 196 -1.95 -11.65 2.91
CA TYR A 196 -3.02 -12.35 3.60
C TYR A 196 -3.18 -13.77 3.05
N VAL A 197 -2.95 -14.77 3.91
CA VAL A 197 -3.43 -16.14 3.72
C VAL A 197 -4.44 -16.42 4.82
N ASN A 198 -5.70 -16.59 4.43
CA ASN A 198 -6.78 -17.01 5.33
C ASN A 198 -6.51 -18.44 5.83
N PRO A 199 -6.63 -18.75 7.13
CA PRO A 199 -6.65 -20.11 7.62
C PRO A 199 -8.10 -20.55 7.90
N SER A 200 -8.66 -21.42 7.08
CA SER A 200 -9.79 -22.30 7.42
C SER A 200 -9.82 -23.43 6.37
N GLY A 201 -9.92 -24.72 6.69
CA GLY A 201 -9.89 -25.45 7.94
C GLY A 201 -9.45 -26.89 7.65
N SER A 202 -8.97 -27.58 8.68
CA SER A 202 -8.56 -28.99 8.61
C SER A 202 -9.77 -29.92 8.80
N GLY A 203 -9.83 -31.01 8.04
CA GLY A 203 -10.75 -32.12 8.25
C GLY A 203 -10.38 -33.30 7.35
N ASP A 204 -10.04 -34.43 7.97
CA ASP A 204 -9.35 -35.58 7.41
C ASP A 204 -10.13 -36.45 6.39
N SER A 205 -9.31 -37.13 5.59
CA SER A 205 -9.51 -38.20 4.61
C SER A 205 -10.68 -39.18 4.82
N THR A 206 -11.32 -39.61 3.72
CA THR A 206 -11.42 -41.02 3.30
C THR A 206 -11.96 -41.13 1.86
N ALA A 207 -11.58 -42.22 1.20
CA ALA A 207 -11.66 -42.48 -0.24
C ALA A 207 -13.08 -42.65 -0.81
N SER A 208 -13.22 -42.35 -2.11
CA SER A 208 -13.73 -43.28 -3.16
C SER A 208 -14.75 -42.67 -4.13
N ALA A 209 -14.47 -42.94 -5.42
CA ALA A 209 -15.39 -43.10 -6.55
C ALA A 209 -16.05 -41.88 -7.23
N CYS A 210 -15.54 -41.62 -8.44
CA CYS A 210 -16.26 -41.52 -9.70
C CYS A 210 -17.20 -40.32 -10.01
N ALA A 211 -16.78 -39.62 -11.07
CA ALA A 211 -17.57 -39.16 -12.21
C ALA A 211 -18.26 -37.78 -12.16
N SER A 212 -17.56 -36.84 -12.80
CA SER A 212 -18.01 -35.99 -13.92
C SER A 212 -18.96 -34.80 -13.67
N ALA A 213 -18.43 -33.60 -13.93
CA ALA A 213 -18.99 -32.65 -14.92
C ALA A 213 -17.90 -31.69 -15.42
N ARG A 214 -17.78 -31.52 -16.74
CA ARG A 214 -16.79 -30.73 -17.48
C ARG A 214 -17.33 -29.32 -17.82
N GLY A 215 -16.41 -28.35 -17.86
CA GLY A 215 -16.51 -27.04 -18.56
C GLY A 215 -15.60 -26.02 -17.87
N SER A 216 -14.41 -25.62 -18.35
CA SER A 216 -14.07 -25.16 -19.72
C SER A 216 -12.63 -25.51 -20.14
N PRO A 217 -12.40 -26.35 -21.17
CA PRO A 217 -11.05 -26.64 -21.69
C PRO A 217 -10.52 -25.94 -22.98
N PRO A 218 -11.23 -25.09 -23.77
CA PRO A 218 -10.67 -24.61 -25.05
C PRO A 218 -9.90 -23.27 -24.99
N ALA A 219 -10.22 -22.38 -24.04
CA ALA A 219 -9.66 -21.02 -24.03
C ALA A 219 -8.27 -20.96 -23.38
N ALA A 220 -8.07 -21.63 -22.23
CA ALA A 220 -6.78 -21.71 -21.54
C ALA A 220 -5.72 -22.40 -22.42
N ALA A 221 -6.09 -23.52 -23.05
CA ALA A 221 -5.22 -24.25 -23.97
C ALA A 221 -4.76 -23.38 -25.14
N ALA A 222 -5.65 -22.54 -25.69
CA ALA A 222 -5.31 -21.63 -26.77
C ALA A 222 -4.35 -20.49 -26.36
N PHE A 223 -4.40 -20.04 -25.10
CA PHE A 223 -3.43 -19.07 -24.60
C PHE A 223 -2.05 -19.69 -24.37
N ILE A 224 -2.00 -20.92 -23.86
CA ILE A 224 -0.76 -21.66 -23.68
C ILE A 224 -0.07 -21.87 -25.03
N GLU A 225 -0.79 -22.39 -26.03
CA GLU A 225 -0.25 -22.62 -27.38
C GLU A 225 0.31 -21.34 -28.01
N MET A 226 -0.37 -20.20 -27.82
CA MET A 226 0.05 -18.91 -28.34
C MET A 226 1.28 -18.34 -27.62
N LEU A 227 1.43 -18.58 -26.31
CA LEU A 227 2.61 -18.20 -25.55
C LEU A 227 3.83 -19.05 -25.95
N GLU A 228 3.62 -20.36 -26.15
CA GLU A 228 4.65 -21.28 -26.64
C GLU A 228 5.13 -20.89 -28.05
N GLN A 229 4.21 -20.58 -28.98
CA GLN A 229 4.55 -20.07 -30.31
C GLN A 229 5.31 -18.74 -30.26
N ALA A 230 5.12 -17.94 -29.21
CA ALA A 230 5.85 -16.70 -28.98
C ALA A 230 7.20 -16.90 -28.25
N GLY A 231 7.56 -18.14 -27.89
CA GLY A 231 8.77 -18.49 -27.16
C GLY A 231 8.72 -18.10 -25.67
N ILE A 232 7.52 -18.07 -25.08
CA ILE A 232 7.28 -17.71 -23.68
C ILE A 232 6.87 -18.97 -22.93
N ASP A 233 7.67 -19.37 -21.94
CA ASP A 233 7.38 -20.56 -21.13
C ASP A 233 6.12 -20.33 -20.28
N ALA A 234 5.08 -21.10 -20.55
CA ALA A 234 3.81 -21.09 -19.83
C ALA A 234 3.51 -22.48 -19.28
N LYS A 235 3.10 -22.58 -18.01
CA LYS A 235 2.70 -23.86 -17.42
C LYS A 235 1.19 -24.07 -17.58
N ALA A 236 0.79 -25.33 -17.75
CA ALA A 236 -0.62 -25.70 -17.92
C ALA A 236 -1.50 -25.37 -16.70
N ASP A 237 -0.89 -25.28 -15.51
CA ASP A 237 -1.51 -24.94 -14.23
C ASP A 237 -1.27 -23.47 -13.81
N ASP A 238 -0.82 -22.60 -14.72
CA ASP A 238 -0.54 -21.21 -14.37
C ASP A 238 -1.83 -20.46 -14.00
N PRO A 239 -1.94 -19.95 -12.75
CA PRO A 239 -3.15 -19.28 -12.28
C PRO A 239 -3.44 -17.97 -13.03
N LEU A 240 -2.45 -17.36 -13.70
CA LEU A 240 -2.67 -16.17 -14.52
C LEU A 240 -3.49 -16.48 -15.77
N ILE A 241 -3.27 -17.65 -16.38
CA ILE A 241 -3.99 -18.07 -17.58
C ILE A 241 -5.46 -18.36 -17.24
N ALA A 242 -5.72 -18.98 -16.09
CA ALA A 242 -7.07 -19.14 -15.57
C ALA A 242 -7.76 -17.78 -15.36
N ARG A 243 -7.06 -16.80 -14.77
CA ARG A 243 -7.57 -15.43 -14.59
C ARG A 243 -7.88 -14.72 -15.90
N TRP A 244 -7.08 -14.95 -16.96
CA TRP A 244 -7.36 -14.37 -18.28
C TRP A 244 -8.63 -14.93 -18.90
N VAL A 245 -8.89 -16.22 -18.72
CA VAL A 245 -10.13 -16.86 -19.15
C VAL A 245 -11.32 -16.30 -18.38
N ASP A 246 -11.22 -16.20 -17.05
CA ASP A 246 -12.28 -15.67 -16.19
C ASP A 246 -12.57 -14.19 -16.48
N ALA A 247 -11.54 -13.41 -16.83
CA ALA A 247 -11.66 -12.00 -17.22
C ALA A 247 -12.13 -11.79 -18.67
N GLY A 248 -12.39 -12.87 -19.43
CA GLY A 248 -12.86 -12.78 -20.82
C GLY A 248 -11.84 -12.14 -21.76
N VAL A 249 -10.54 -12.26 -21.46
CA VAL A 249 -9.48 -11.72 -22.32
C VAL A 249 -9.54 -12.43 -23.67
N SER A 250 -9.54 -11.68 -24.78
CA SER A 250 -9.54 -12.25 -26.13
C SER A 250 -8.13 -12.62 -26.59
N ARG A 251 -8.02 -13.51 -27.58
CA ARG A 251 -6.73 -13.87 -28.21
C ARG A 251 -5.99 -12.64 -28.75
N GLU A 252 -6.73 -11.70 -29.32
CA GLU A 252 -6.16 -10.45 -29.86
C GLU A 252 -5.50 -9.60 -28.78
N HIS A 253 -6.08 -9.55 -27.57
CA HIS A 253 -5.48 -8.81 -26.46
C HIS A 253 -4.14 -9.41 -26.03
N VAL A 254 -4.04 -10.74 -25.96
CA VAL A 254 -2.78 -11.41 -25.59
C VAL A 254 -1.70 -11.21 -26.66
N LEU A 255 -2.05 -11.28 -27.96
CA LEU A 255 -1.12 -10.98 -29.05
C LEU A 255 -0.61 -9.54 -29.00
N ALA A 256 -1.50 -8.58 -28.74
CA ALA A 256 -1.13 -7.18 -28.58
C ALA A 256 -0.17 -6.98 -27.40
N ALA A 257 -0.42 -7.66 -26.27
CA ALA A 257 0.44 -7.60 -25.09
C ALA A 257 1.82 -8.23 -25.32
N ILE A 258 1.91 -9.35 -26.04
CA ILE A 258 3.20 -9.97 -26.42
C ILE A 258 3.99 -9.02 -27.33
N THR A 259 3.31 -8.36 -28.27
CA THR A 259 3.94 -7.39 -29.19
C THR A 259 4.50 -6.19 -28.43
N GLU A 260 3.70 -5.60 -27.55
CA GLU A 260 4.11 -4.50 -26.69
C GLU A 260 5.26 -4.91 -25.75
N ALA A 261 5.24 -6.14 -25.20
CA ALA A 261 6.32 -6.67 -24.36
C ALA A 261 7.65 -6.69 -25.12
N ARG A 262 7.65 -7.14 -26.38
CA ARG A 262 8.83 -7.14 -27.26
C ARG A 262 9.30 -5.73 -27.57
N GLN A 263 8.40 -4.80 -27.87
CA GLN A 263 8.74 -3.40 -28.12
C GLN A 263 9.35 -2.72 -26.89
N ARG A 264 8.79 -2.95 -25.69
CA ARG A 264 9.33 -2.42 -24.43
C ARG A 264 10.73 -2.96 -24.13
N ARG A 265 11.00 -4.23 -24.45
CA ARG A 265 12.34 -4.84 -24.30
C ARG A 265 13.34 -4.28 -25.30
N ALA A 266 12.94 -4.11 -26.56
CA ALA A 266 13.77 -3.51 -27.60
C ALA A 266 14.12 -2.05 -27.27
N LYS A 267 13.14 -1.24 -26.86
CA LYS A 267 13.35 0.17 -26.47
C LYS A 267 14.31 0.31 -25.28
N LYS A 268 14.30 -0.65 -24.35
CA LYS A 268 15.19 -0.67 -23.18
C LYS A 268 16.49 -1.45 -23.42
N ASN A 269 16.74 -1.92 -24.65
CA ASN A 269 17.88 -2.76 -25.02
C ASN A 269 18.15 -3.90 -24.02
N SER A 270 17.08 -4.57 -23.57
CA SER A 270 17.12 -5.56 -22.50
C SER A 270 17.12 -6.98 -23.07
N ALA A 271 18.12 -7.78 -22.71
CA ALA A 271 18.25 -9.19 -23.12
C ALA A 271 17.48 -10.20 -22.25
N GLN A 272 16.68 -9.72 -21.29
CA GLN A 272 15.91 -10.58 -20.38
C GLN A 272 14.70 -11.22 -21.11
N PRO A 273 14.41 -12.51 -20.89
CA PRO A 273 13.29 -13.19 -21.53
C PRO A 273 11.94 -12.59 -21.10
N ILE A 274 10.97 -12.65 -22.00
CA ILE A 274 9.58 -12.27 -21.72
C ILE A 274 8.93 -13.45 -21.02
N ASN A 275 8.27 -13.20 -19.87
CA ASN A 275 7.56 -14.22 -19.11
C ASN A 275 6.06 -13.87 -19.03
N VAL A 276 5.24 -14.86 -18.64
CA VAL A 276 3.77 -14.73 -18.55
C VAL A 276 3.34 -13.58 -17.63
N GLY A 277 4.04 -13.38 -16.50
CA GLY A 277 3.76 -12.28 -15.57
C GLY A 277 4.00 -10.88 -16.18
N PHE A 278 4.96 -10.75 -17.08
CA PHE A 278 5.18 -9.48 -17.79
C PHE A 278 4.11 -9.20 -18.84
N VAL A 279 3.60 -10.25 -19.50
CA VAL A 279 2.46 -10.14 -20.41
C VAL A 279 1.18 -9.78 -19.64
N ASP A 280 0.98 -10.37 -18.45
CA ASP A 280 -0.14 -10.05 -17.54
C ASP A 280 -0.15 -8.57 -17.14
N ALA A 281 1.00 -8.02 -16.75
CA ALA A 281 1.12 -6.61 -16.40
C ALA A 281 0.71 -5.68 -17.57
N ILE A 282 1.11 -6.02 -18.80
CA ILE A 282 0.76 -5.24 -20.00
C ILE A 282 -0.73 -5.39 -20.34
N LEU A 283 -1.30 -6.59 -20.16
CA LEU A 283 -2.73 -6.81 -20.31
C LEU A 283 -3.55 -5.98 -19.31
N ALA A 284 -3.13 -5.95 -18.05
CA ALA A 284 -3.77 -5.15 -17.01
C ALA A 284 -3.71 -3.65 -17.34
N ASP A 285 -2.55 -3.13 -17.76
CA ASP A 285 -2.39 -1.75 -18.22
C ASP A 285 -3.33 -1.43 -19.39
N ALA A 286 -3.44 -2.34 -20.37
CA ALA A 286 -4.27 -2.15 -21.56
C ALA A 286 -5.78 -2.22 -21.25
N ILE A 287 -6.20 -3.08 -20.33
CA ILE A 287 -7.59 -3.16 -19.86
C ILE A 287 -7.95 -1.91 -19.05
N ALA A 288 -7.05 -1.43 -18.18
CA ALA A 288 -7.25 -0.18 -17.44
C ALA A 288 -7.33 1.04 -18.38
N ALA A 289 -6.49 1.10 -19.41
CA ALA A 289 -6.54 2.16 -20.43
C ALA A 289 -7.82 2.13 -21.28
N ARG A 290 -8.39 0.94 -21.54
CA ARG A 290 -9.70 0.79 -22.19
C ARG A 290 -10.86 1.19 -21.27
N GLY A 291 -10.79 0.86 -19.99
CA GLY A 291 -11.75 1.32 -18.98
C GLY A 291 -11.80 2.86 -18.87
N ALA A 292 -10.65 3.52 -19.03
CA ALA A 292 -10.54 4.98 -19.04
C ALA A 292 -11.02 5.63 -20.35
N THR A 293 -11.01 4.91 -21.48
CA THR A 293 -11.49 5.44 -22.78
C THR A 293 -12.97 5.16 -23.02
N SER A 294 -13.55 4.09 -22.47
CA SER A 294 -14.99 3.79 -22.54
C SER A 294 -15.86 4.66 -21.63
N SER A 295 -15.30 5.47 -20.73
CA SER A 295 -16.05 6.46 -19.95
C SER A 295 -16.34 7.77 -20.69
N VAL A 296 -16.12 7.83 -22.01
CA VAL A 296 -16.49 9.00 -22.83
C VAL A 296 -17.88 8.79 -23.44
N ALA A 297 -18.91 9.00 -22.62
CA ALA A 297 -20.24 9.38 -23.09
C ALA A 297 -21.03 10.13 -21.99
N VAL A 298 -21.15 11.45 -22.20
CA VAL A 298 -22.17 12.38 -21.70
C VAL A 298 -22.15 12.81 -20.21
N ALA A 299 -21.53 13.97 -19.95
CA ALA A 299 -22.12 15.17 -19.33
C ALA A 299 -21.04 16.26 -19.15
N PRO A 300 -21.36 17.57 -19.21
CA PRO A 300 -20.36 18.64 -19.09
C PRO A 300 -19.78 18.65 -17.67
N SER A 301 -18.47 18.39 -17.53
CA SER A 301 -17.82 18.36 -16.23
C SER A 301 -17.82 19.76 -15.61
N ALA A 302 -18.43 19.87 -14.43
CA ALA A 302 -18.64 21.12 -13.70
C ALA A 302 -17.36 21.89 -13.31
N GLU A 303 -16.14 21.40 -13.59
CA GLU A 303 -14.90 22.11 -13.26
C GLU A 303 -13.77 21.92 -14.30
N TRP A 304 -14.04 22.23 -15.57
CA TRP A 304 -13.06 22.16 -16.68
C TRP A 304 -11.70 22.83 -16.36
N HIS A 305 -11.71 23.87 -15.53
CA HIS A 305 -10.54 24.70 -15.20
C HIS A 305 -9.57 24.09 -14.18
N ARG A 306 -9.89 22.93 -13.57
CA ARG A 306 -9.04 22.28 -12.54
C ARG A 306 -8.04 21.27 -13.10
N THR A 307 -8.25 20.80 -14.32
CA THR A 307 -7.40 19.77 -14.94
C THR A 307 -6.85 20.29 -16.26
N TRP A 308 -5.63 19.87 -16.62
CA TRP A 308 -5.02 20.24 -17.90
C TRP A 308 -5.87 19.77 -19.09
N SER A 309 -6.37 18.54 -19.04
CA SER A 309 -7.28 17.98 -20.05
C SER A 309 -8.59 18.77 -20.18
N GLY A 310 -9.13 19.27 -19.06
CA GLY A 310 -10.33 20.12 -19.08
C GLY A 310 -10.05 21.52 -19.67
N ILE A 311 -8.88 22.09 -19.42
CA ILE A 311 -8.45 23.38 -20.00
C ILE A 311 -8.23 23.22 -21.52
N VAL A 312 -7.59 22.14 -21.95
CA VAL A 312 -7.41 21.82 -23.39
C VAL A 312 -8.77 21.59 -24.06
N GLY A 313 -9.66 20.82 -23.43
CA GLY A 313 -11.02 20.60 -23.92
C GLY A 313 -11.81 21.90 -24.07
N ARG A 314 -11.75 22.77 -23.06
CA ARG A 314 -12.38 24.10 -23.09
C ARG A 314 -11.74 25.03 -24.12
N GLY A 315 -10.43 24.97 -24.29
CA GLY A 315 -9.71 25.72 -25.33
C GLY A 315 -10.20 25.36 -26.73
N ARG A 316 -10.40 24.06 -27.00
CA ARG A 316 -11.00 23.59 -28.26
C ARG A 316 -12.43 24.11 -28.45
N GLU A 317 -13.26 24.07 -27.41
CA GLU A 317 -14.63 24.62 -27.46
C GLU A 317 -14.67 26.12 -27.78
N LEU A 318 -13.67 26.88 -27.30
CA LEU A 318 -13.56 28.32 -27.50
C LEU A 318 -12.73 28.72 -28.73
N GLY A 319 -12.27 27.75 -29.54
CA GLY A 319 -11.43 28.00 -30.72
C GLY A 319 -10.01 28.50 -30.41
N ALA A 320 -9.55 28.30 -29.18
CA ALA A 320 -8.19 28.63 -28.74
C ALA A 320 -7.41 27.32 -28.50
N GLU A 321 -6.81 26.76 -29.56
CA GLU A 321 -5.90 25.61 -29.48
C GLU A 321 -4.46 26.05 -29.20
N GLN A 322 -3.68 25.21 -28.51
CA GLN A 322 -2.28 25.50 -28.18
C GLN A 322 -1.43 25.56 -29.46
N GLN A 323 -0.71 26.66 -29.64
CA GLN A 323 0.14 26.86 -30.81
C GLN A 323 1.47 26.13 -30.65
N ASP A 324 2.14 25.84 -31.77
CA ASP A 324 3.44 25.17 -31.76
C ASP A 324 4.50 26.08 -31.09
N GLY A 325 5.09 25.58 -30.00
CA GLY A 325 6.02 26.34 -29.17
C GLY A 325 5.38 27.28 -28.12
N GLU A 326 4.04 27.33 -27.99
CA GLU A 326 3.36 28.14 -26.97
C GLU A 326 3.54 27.51 -25.58
N PRO A 327 4.12 28.25 -24.60
CA PRO A 327 4.22 27.76 -23.23
C PRO A 327 2.84 27.48 -22.63
N ASP A 328 2.74 26.39 -21.86
CA ASP A 328 1.49 25.94 -21.23
C ASP A 328 0.78 27.03 -20.41
N ALA A 329 1.56 27.93 -19.79
CA ALA A 329 1.03 29.05 -19.01
C ALA A 329 0.32 30.11 -19.87
N GLU A 330 0.83 30.39 -21.07
CA GLU A 330 0.25 31.35 -22.00
C GLU A 330 -1.02 30.79 -22.63
N PHE A 331 -0.97 29.52 -23.04
CA PHE A 331 -2.14 28.79 -23.51
C PHE A 331 -3.25 28.79 -22.47
N LYS A 332 -2.94 28.42 -21.23
CA LYS A 332 -3.87 28.44 -20.11
C LYS A 332 -4.47 29.84 -19.91
N LEU A 333 -3.66 30.88 -19.89
CA LEU A 333 -4.15 32.26 -19.72
C LEU A 333 -5.10 32.67 -20.86
N ARG A 334 -4.80 32.26 -22.10
CA ARG A 334 -5.62 32.54 -23.28
C ARG A 334 -6.97 31.83 -23.24
N VAL A 335 -7.01 30.57 -22.83
CA VAL A 335 -8.27 29.82 -22.61
C VAL A 335 -9.10 30.48 -21.51
N PHE A 336 -8.45 30.92 -20.41
CA PHE A 336 -9.14 31.56 -19.29
C PHE A 336 -9.70 32.93 -19.69
N ASN A 337 -8.95 33.75 -20.43
CA ASN A 337 -9.43 35.02 -20.98
C ASN A 337 -10.59 34.82 -21.97
N ALA A 338 -10.50 33.82 -22.85
CA ALA A 338 -11.56 33.49 -23.79
C ALA A 338 -12.83 32.96 -23.10
N ALA A 339 -12.68 32.28 -21.96
CA ALA A 339 -13.79 31.79 -21.15
C ALA A 339 -14.52 32.88 -20.36
N GLY A 340 -13.93 34.08 -20.22
CA GLY A 340 -14.48 35.20 -19.48
C GLY A 340 -14.41 35.07 -17.95
N ASP A 341 -15.17 35.91 -17.26
CA ASP A 341 -15.21 35.95 -15.79
C ASP A 341 -15.88 34.70 -15.21
N GLY A 342 -15.18 34.02 -14.29
CA GLY A 342 -15.72 32.86 -13.59
C GLY A 342 -15.05 32.57 -12.25
N PRO A 343 -15.63 31.66 -11.43
CA PRO A 343 -15.13 31.33 -10.09
C PRO A 343 -13.68 30.80 -10.08
N TRP A 344 -13.18 30.34 -11.23
CA TRP A 344 -11.83 29.81 -11.42
C TRP A 344 -10.72 30.86 -11.44
N TRP A 345 -11.04 32.14 -11.62
CA TRP A 345 -10.05 33.22 -11.71
C TRP A 345 -9.27 33.40 -10.39
N ALA A 346 -10.00 33.45 -9.28
CA ALA A 346 -9.42 33.63 -7.94
C ALA A 346 -8.57 32.43 -7.48
N ALA A 347 -8.89 31.21 -7.97
CA ALA A 347 -8.17 29.99 -7.62
C ALA A 347 -6.80 29.89 -8.31
N HIS A 348 -6.65 30.45 -9.51
CA HIS A 348 -5.42 30.34 -10.31
C HIS A 348 -4.59 31.63 -10.34
N PHE A 349 -5.19 32.79 -10.06
CA PHE A 349 -4.51 34.09 -10.02
C PHE A 349 -4.80 34.84 -8.72
N PRO A 350 -4.40 34.33 -7.55
CA PRO A 350 -4.75 34.89 -6.24
C PRO A 350 -4.21 36.31 -6.00
N ALA A 351 -3.22 36.75 -6.78
CA ALA A 351 -2.64 38.10 -6.71
C ALA A 351 -3.36 39.14 -7.59
N MET A 352 -4.31 38.74 -8.45
CA MET A 352 -5.09 39.63 -9.29
C MET A 352 -6.52 39.71 -8.75
N GLY A 353 -6.83 40.81 -8.05
CA GLY A 353 -8.16 41.07 -7.50
C GLY A 353 -9.24 41.14 -8.58
N ARG A 354 -10.48 40.76 -8.23
CA ARG A 354 -11.66 40.84 -9.10
C ARG A 354 -11.84 42.27 -9.63
N ASN A 355 -11.44 42.54 -10.88
CA ASN A 355 -11.99 43.60 -11.72
C ASN A 355 -11.41 43.51 -13.16
N GLY A 356 -12.22 42.98 -14.09
CA GLY A 356 -12.24 43.30 -15.53
C GLY A 356 -10.98 43.02 -16.38
N PRO A 357 -11.11 42.98 -17.72
CA PRO A 357 -10.03 42.52 -18.59
C PRO A 357 -8.92 43.58 -18.68
N VAL A 358 -7.66 43.15 -18.52
CA VAL A 358 -6.47 44.01 -18.66
C VAL A 358 -5.48 43.35 -19.64
N PRO A 359 -4.92 44.10 -20.61
CA PRO A 359 -4.33 43.56 -21.83
C PRO A 359 -3.00 42.83 -21.65
N ILE A 360 -2.70 41.96 -22.62
CA ILE A 360 -1.52 41.07 -22.76
C ILE A 360 -0.16 41.76 -22.51
N ALA A 361 -0.09 43.09 -22.58
CA ALA A 361 1.14 43.86 -22.38
C ALA A 361 1.63 43.98 -20.92
N ALA A 362 0.86 43.57 -19.91
CA ALA A 362 1.24 43.76 -18.50
C ALA A 362 2.18 42.69 -17.91
N LEU A 363 2.60 41.67 -18.70
CA LEU A 363 3.34 40.50 -18.20
C LEU A 363 4.73 40.29 -18.82
N VAL A 364 5.21 41.20 -19.66
CA VAL A 364 6.61 41.16 -20.14
C VAL A 364 7.42 42.23 -19.43
N GLY A 365 8.20 41.83 -18.43
CA GLY A 365 9.12 42.75 -17.77
C GLY A 365 9.90 42.20 -16.58
N LYS A 366 10.87 41.31 -16.84
CA LYS A 366 12.30 41.49 -16.51
C LYS A 366 13.05 40.15 -16.53
N THR A 367 13.71 39.90 -17.66
CA THR A 367 14.86 38.99 -17.77
C THR A 367 15.96 39.69 -18.56
N GLY A 368 17.17 39.80 -17.97
CA GLY A 368 18.44 40.21 -18.61
C GLY A 368 18.66 41.74 -18.68
N SER A 369 19.55 42.37 -17.91
CA SER A 369 21.02 42.30 -17.84
C SER A 369 21.74 43.22 -18.84
N ASP A 370 22.39 44.23 -18.25
CA ASP A 370 23.69 44.84 -18.57
C ASP A 370 23.85 45.94 -19.65
N GLY A 371 24.78 46.87 -19.36
CA GLY A 371 25.38 47.81 -20.34
C GLY A 371 25.16 49.31 -20.08
N GLY A 372 26.12 49.96 -19.41
CA GLY A 372 26.08 51.37 -19.02
C GLY A 372 26.47 52.42 -20.08
N ARG A 373 26.33 53.71 -19.72
CA ARG A 373 27.32 54.79 -19.93
C ARG A 373 26.79 56.14 -19.44
N THR A 374 27.61 56.78 -18.61
CA THR A 374 28.01 58.20 -18.61
C THR A 374 27.26 59.15 -19.57
N ALA A 375 26.62 60.18 -19.02
CA ALA A 375 27.13 61.56 -18.96
C ALA A 375 26.13 62.42 -18.17
#